data_AF-A0A2Z4LQU3-F1
#
_entry.id   AF-A0A2Z4LQU3-F1
#
_cell.length_a   1.000
_cell.length_b   1.000
_cell.length_c   1.000
_cell.angle_alpha   90.00
_cell.angle_beta   90.00
_cell.angle_gamma   90.00
#
_symmetry.space_group_name_H-M   'P 1'
#
loop_
_entity.id
_entity.type
_entity.pdbx_description
1 polymer ?
#
loop_
_entity_poly.entity_id
_entity_poly.type
_entity_poly.pdbx_seq_one_letter_code
_entity_poly.pdbx_strand_id
1 'polypeptide(L)'
;MKKFITKLFYTAIFAMALSFGACQEEFEEVAGVDDQETITANSSTATLIKKTSSKDGSFDNIVDGASCIAINFPYTVEVNGIQITIDAVEDLHTIENIFDEVDIDQDILDILFPITITLADFTEIVIETKERLRELAAVCLEGGSDDDIECIDFVYPITLFTFNIDNQQTGEIVVNKDSELRRFFAQLEENALISINFPLTLKKFDGTEIMVDSNAELVNALERAKDECDEDDDNDYNDDDFTKERLDNLLVECPWWIEGIWRDNLDMISDFEQNLIQFNEDGTVTIQKTGAIFSGTWESKIKDWRVALTLEFENVVDLNLEWFVYEIGEGKIKLFKDGANRIILESACDYEKESCTDEEVVNNLSGCKWIVANAEEGSFLTDLTLDFSNMNIHVRNPNETVVDEGNWEIENGTLTFNDLSMVLANYIGEWVIIDCRSDRLEIKRGEEVLVIEKDCD
;
A
#
# COMPACT_ATOMS: atom_id res chain seq x y z
N MET A 1 -67.83 -30.08 69.35
CA MET A 1 -66.36 -30.04 69.50
C MET A 1 -65.62 -31.11 68.67
N LYS A 2 -66.02 -32.40 68.66
CA LYS A 2 -65.32 -33.45 67.88
C LYS A 2 -65.13 -33.13 66.38
N LYS A 3 -66.15 -32.65 65.67
CA LYS A 3 -66.05 -32.35 64.22
C LYS A 3 -65.12 -31.18 63.86
N PHE A 4 -64.87 -30.25 64.79
CA PHE A 4 -63.96 -29.12 64.58
C PHE A 4 -62.50 -29.55 64.74
N ILE A 5 -62.22 -30.40 65.73
CA ILE A 5 -60.89 -30.96 65.97
C ILE A 5 -60.47 -31.85 64.80
N THR A 6 -61.38 -32.63 64.22
CA THR A 6 -61.06 -33.47 63.05
C THR A 6 -60.70 -32.63 61.82
N LYS A 7 -61.41 -31.51 61.59
CA LYS A 7 -61.11 -30.61 60.46
C LYS A 7 -59.79 -29.86 60.65
N LEU A 8 -59.47 -29.46 61.89
CA LEU A 8 -58.19 -28.82 62.24
C LEU A 8 -57.01 -29.79 62.07
N PHE A 9 -57.23 -31.06 62.39
CA PHE A 9 -56.24 -32.12 62.23
C PHE A 9 -55.95 -32.40 60.74
N TYR A 10 -56.98 -32.44 59.89
CA TYR A 10 -56.78 -32.60 58.45
C TYR A 10 -56.13 -31.38 57.78
N THR A 11 -56.39 -30.16 58.27
CA THR A 11 -55.71 -28.96 57.75
C THR A 11 -54.26 -28.88 58.21
N ALA A 12 -53.94 -29.31 59.44
CA ALA A 12 -52.56 -29.41 59.91
C ALA A 12 -51.76 -30.48 59.16
N ILE A 13 -52.39 -31.63 58.84
CA ILE A 13 -51.75 -32.68 58.02
C ILE A 13 -51.53 -32.21 56.58
N PHE A 14 -52.46 -31.44 56.00
CA PHE A 14 -52.31 -30.89 54.66
C PHE A 14 -51.23 -29.79 54.61
N ALA A 15 -51.15 -28.93 55.63
CA ALA A 15 -50.10 -27.93 55.75
C ALA A 15 -48.71 -28.55 55.99
N MET A 16 -48.64 -29.65 56.75
CA MET A 16 -47.38 -30.37 56.97
C MET A 16 -46.92 -31.17 55.75
N ALA A 17 -47.85 -31.64 54.91
CA ALA A 17 -47.52 -32.27 53.63
C ALA A 17 -46.95 -31.27 52.61
N LEU A 18 -47.33 -29.99 52.69
CA LEU A 18 -46.79 -28.93 51.82
C LEU A 18 -45.36 -28.50 52.19
N SER A 19 -44.90 -28.79 53.40
CA SER A 19 -43.52 -28.49 53.86
C SER A 19 -42.46 -29.54 53.49
N PHE A 20 -42.83 -30.64 52.81
CA PHE A 20 -41.89 -31.66 52.30
C PHE A 20 -41.67 -31.61 50.78
N GLY A 21 -42.18 -30.56 50.10
CA GLY A 21 -41.98 -30.34 48.65
C GLY A 21 -40.83 -29.38 48.30
N ALA A 22 -40.06 -28.92 49.29
CA ALA A 22 -38.91 -28.03 49.08
C ALA A 22 -37.59 -28.79 49.33
N CYS A 23 -37.36 -29.80 48.52
CA CYS A 23 -36.01 -30.19 48.15
C CYS A 23 -36.00 -30.11 46.63
N GLN A 24 -35.56 -28.97 46.11
CA GLN A 24 -35.04 -28.93 44.75
C GLN A 24 -33.80 -29.83 44.81
N GLU A 25 -33.91 -31.07 44.33
CA GLU A 25 -32.74 -31.73 43.77
C GLU A 25 -32.40 -30.92 42.53
N GLU A 26 -31.63 -29.85 42.73
CA GLU A 26 -30.85 -29.23 41.68
C GLU A 26 -29.70 -30.20 41.41
N PHE A 27 -30.03 -31.31 40.77
CA PHE A 27 -29.08 -31.94 39.87
C PHE A 27 -29.06 -31.03 38.65
N GLU A 28 -28.22 -30.02 38.72
CA GLU A 28 -27.64 -29.47 37.51
C GLU A 28 -26.87 -30.65 36.90
N GLU A 29 -27.46 -31.19 35.84
CA GLU A 29 -26.71 -32.03 34.92
C GLU A 29 -25.43 -31.24 34.64
N VAL A 30 -24.26 -31.82 34.93
CA VAL A 30 -22.99 -31.23 34.50
C VAL A 30 -23.08 -31.17 32.99
N ALA A 31 -23.60 -30.05 32.50
CA ALA A 31 -23.49 -29.66 31.12
C ALA A 31 -22.00 -29.74 30.86
N GLY A 32 -21.63 -30.55 29.87
CA GLY A 32 -20.31 -30.41 29.28
C GLY A 32 -20.08 -28.93 29.08
N VAL A 33 -18.94 -28.46 29.56
CA VAL A 33 -18.46 -27.08 29.47
C VAL A 33 -19.09 -26.41 28.26
N ASP A 34 -19.96 -25.42 28.49
CA ASP A 34 -20.55 -24.70 27.37
C ASP A 34 -19.44 -23.87 26.72
N ASP A 35 -18.89 -24.40 25.62
CA ASP A 35 -17.81 -23.78 24.86
C ASP A 35 -18.19 -22.37 24.36
N GLN A 36 -19.48 -21.99 24.38
CA GLN A 36 -19.93 -20.64 24.04
C GLN A 36 -19.55 -19.59 25.10
N GLU A 37 -19.43 -19.99 26.38
CA GLU A 37 -19.17 -19.07 27.50
C GLU A 37 -17.92 -19.41 28.30
N THR A 38 -17.41 -20.64 28.20
CA THR A 38 -16.26 -21.11 28.98
C THR A 38 -15.04 -21.39 28.10
N ILE A 39 -13.88 -20.92 28.57
CA ILE A 39 -12.57 -21.09 27.97
C ILE A 39 -11.71 -21.91 28.93
N THR A 40 -11.19 -23.04 28.44
CA THR A 40 -10.16 -23.80 29.16
C THR A 40 -8.76 -23.30 28.80
N ALA A 41 -7.80 -23.43 29.71
CA ALA A 41 -6.42 -22.94 29.52
C ALA A 41 -5.73 -23.47 28.23
N ASN A 42 -6.07 -24.69 27.82
CA ASN A 42 -5.50 -25.36 26.64
C ASN A 42 -6.43 -25.34 25.42
N SER A 43 -7.48 -24.52 25.42
CA SER A 43 -8.40 -24.42 24.29
C SER A 43 -7.77 -23.68 23.09
N SER A 44 -8.33 -23.90 21.90
CA SER A 44 -7.99 -23.09 20.72
C SER A 44 -8.32 -21.62 20.95
N THR A 45 -9.42 -21.30 21.65
CA THR A 45 -9.79 -19.92 22.01
C THR A 45 -8.72 -19.25 22.87
N ALA A 46 -8.21 -19.93 23.90
CA ALA A 46 -7.12 -19.41 24.73
C ALA A 46 -5.83 -19.21 23.92
N THR A 47 -5.59 -20.06 22.92
CA THR A 47 -4.45 -19.90 22.01
C THR A 47 -4.62 -18.67 21.14
N LEU A 48 -5.78 -18.47 20.50
CA LEU A 48 -6.06 -17.29 19.70
C LEU A 48 -5.93 -16.01 20.51
N ILE A 49 -6.49 -15.95 21.72
CA ILE A 49 -6.35 -14.79 22.61
C ILE A 49 -4.87 -14.50 22.92
N LYS A 50 -4.06 -15.53 23.16
CA LYS A 50 -2.61 -15.36 23.38
C LYS A 50 -1.89 -14.83 22.14
N LYS A 51 -2.24 -15.31 20.95
CA LYS A 51 -1.64 -14.85 19.69
C LYS A 51 -1.98 -13.39 19.42
N THR A 52 -3.27 -13.03 19.51
CA THR A 52 -3.77 -11.66 19.36
C THR A 52 -3.29 -10.68 20.44
N SER A 53 -2.74 -11.17 21.55
CA SER A 53 -2.17 -10.31 22.60
C SER A 53 -0.67 -10.49 22.74
N SER A 54 0.00 -11.07 21.74
CA SER A 54 1.46 -11.12 21.68
C SER A 54 2.04 -9.73 21.47
N LYS A 55 3.32 -9.58 21.81
CA LYS A 55 4.09 -8.39 21.45
C LYS A 55 4.69 -8.63 20.07
N ASP A 56 4.12 -7.97 19.08
CA ASP A 56 4.69 -7.81 17.75
C ASP A 56 6.05 -7.07 17.82
N GLY A 57 7.04 -7.62 17.14
CA GLY A 57 8.40 -7.11 16.97
C GLY A 57 8.80 -6.81 15.52
N SER A 58 7.91 -6.96 14.55
CA SER A 58 8.17 -6.71 13.11
C SER A 58 8.72 -5.30 12.84
N PHE A 59 8.27 -4.31 13.62
CA PHE A 59 8.61 -2.90 13.42
C PHE A 59 10.11 -2.57 13.41
N ASP A 60 11.00 -3.41 13.96
CA ASP A 60 12.45 -3.24 13.89
C ASP A 60 13.22 -4.36 13.17
N ASN A 61 12.53 -5.10 12.29
CA ASN A 61 13.09 -6.11 11.41
C ASN A 61 14.28 -5.59 10.57
N ILE A 62 14.29 -4.31 10.19
CA ILE A 62 15.43 -3.67 9.50
C ILE A 62 16.75 -3.79 10.30
N VAL A 63 16.68 -3.97 11.62
CA VAL A 63 17.83 -4.03 12.52
C VAL A 63 18.21 -5.46 12.92
N ASP A 64 17.26 -6.28 13.36
CA ASP A 64 17.54 -7.65 13.84
C ASP A 64 17.01 -8.77 12.96
N GLY A 65 16.10 -8.46 12.04
CA GLY A 65 15.53 -9.36 11.06
C GLY A 65 14.71 -10.48 11.67
N ALA A 66 13.89 -10.18 12.67
CA ALA A 66 13.09 -11.15 13.39
C ALA A 66 11.79 -10.58 13.98
N SER A 67 10.63 -10.92 13.40
CA SER A 67 9.35 -10.33 13.80
C SER A 67 8.91 -10.68 15.23
N CYS A 68 9.41 -11.78 15.80
CA CYS A 68 8.95 -12.27 17.10
C CYS A 68 9.68 -11.64 18.31
N ILE A 69 10.59 -10.69 18.07
CA ILE A 69 11.35 -9.97 19.09
C ILE A 69 11.40 -8.47 18.76
N ALA A 70 11.40 -7.64 19.80
CA ALA A 70 11.47 -6.19 19.65
C ALA A 70 12.67 -5.62 20.40
N ILE A 71 13.55 -4.84 19.78
CA ILE A 71 14.64 -4.17 20.50
C ILE A 71 14.09 -2.94 21.25
N ASN A 72 14.37 -2.89 22.54
CA ASN A 72 13.98 -1.77 23.39
C ASN A 72 14.88 -0.56 23.13
N PHE A 73 14.28 0.58 22.80
CA PHE A 73 14.98 1.85 22.73
C PHE A 73 15.51 2.30 24.11
N PRO A 74 16.65 3.01 24.17
CA PRO A 74 17.51 3.34 23.05
C PRO A 74 18.61 2.28 22.80
N TYR A 75 19.06 2.17 21.56
CA TYR A 75 20.24 1.37 21.18
C TYR A 75 21.08 2.07 20.11
N THR A 76 22.19 1.47 19.70
CA THR A 76 23.10 2.07 18.72
C THR A 76 23.52 1.03 17.71
N VAL A 77 23.50 1.42 16.43
CA VAL A 77 23.91 0.62 15.29
C VAL A 77 25.03 1.31 14.53
N GLU A 78 25.81 0.55 13.77
CA GLU A 78 26.74 1.02 12.77
C GLU A 78 26.24 0.57 11.40
N VAL A 79 25.82 1.52 10.57
CA VAL A 79 25.23 1.32 9.24
C VAL A 79 26.22 1.82 8.21
N ASN A 80 26.76 0.95 7.37
CA ASN A 80 27.79 1.26 6.38
C ASN A 80 29.00 2.06 6.97
N GLY A 81 29.33 1.81 8.24
CA GLY A 81 30.41 2.48 8.99
C GLY A 81 30.02 3.80 9.68
N ILE A 82 28.76 4.22 9.59
CA ILE A 82 28.19 5.39 10.27
C ILE A 82 27.48 4.93 11.53
N GLN A 83 27.87 5.49 12.68
CA GLN A 83 27.24 5.17 13.95
C GLN A 83 25.97 6.01 14.15
N ILE A 84 24.85 5.35 14.42
CA ILE A 84 23.53 5.95 14.58
C ILE A 84 22.93 5.47 15.91
N THR A 85 22.38 6.39 16.68
CA THR A 85 21.60 6.07 17.89
C THR A 85 20.14 6.06 17.52
N ILE A 86 19.45 4.97 17.85
CA ILE A 86 18.02 4.78 17.63
C ILE A 86 17.34 4.96 18.98
N ASP A 87 16.69 6.10 19.16
CA ASP A 87 16.00 6.49 20.41
C ASP A 87 14.47 6.32 20.29
N ALA A 88 13.94 6.23 19.07
CA ALA A 88 12.53 6.00 18.77
C ALA A 88 12.34 5.24 17.44
N VAL A 89 11.10 4.81 17.18
CA VAL A 89 10.73 4.09 15.93
C VAL A 89 11.03 4.96 14.71
N GLU A 90 10.78 6.27 14.80
CA GLU A 90 11.03 7.20 13.69
C GLU A 90 12.50 7.29 13.28
N ASP A 91 13.44 6.92 14.15
CA ASP A 91 14.86 6.92 13.82
C ASP A 91 15.23 5.73 12.90
N LEU A 92 14.39 4.70 12.80
CA LEU A 92 14.59 3.54 11.90
C LEU A 92 14.57 3.96 10.42
N HIS A 93 13.77 4.97 10.06
CA HIS A 93 13.80 5.56 8.72
C HIS A 93 15.18 6.10 8.34
N THR A 94 16.02 6.45 9.31
CA THR A 94 17.40 6.89 9.01
C THR A 94 18.25 5.73 8.49
N ILE A 95 17.98 4.50 8.95
CA ILE A 95 18.68 3.29 8.48
C ILE A 95 18.22 2.97 7.05
N GLU A 96 16.90 2.94 6.84
CA GLU A 96 16.25 2.74 5.55
C GLU A 96 16.79 3.72 4.50
N ASN A 97 16.76 5.03 4.78
CA ASN A 97 17.31 6.06 3.89
C ASN A 97 18.77 5.84 3.51
N ILE A 98 19.59 5.24 4.39
CA ILE A 98 20.99 4.93 4.10
C ILE A 98 21.11 3.73 3.16
N PHE A 99 20.29 2.70 3.35
CA PHE A 99 20.23 1.55 2.45
C PHE A 99 19.73 1.97 1.06
N ASP A 100 18.79 2.91 1.02
CA ASP A 100 18.22 3.42 -0.23
C ASP A 100 19.10 4.43 -0.98
N GLU A 101 20.22 4.87 -0.42
CA GLU A 101 21.14 5.75 -1.15
C GLU A 101 21.67 5.07 -2.43
N VAL A 102 21.82 3.74 -2.43
CA VAL A 102 22.36 2.97 -3.56
C VAL A 102 21.69 1.60 -3.69
N ASP A 103 20.72 1.44 -4.61
CA ASP A 103 19.95 0.19 -4.82
C ASP A 103 20.74 -1.07 -5.28
N ILE A 104 22.07 -1.03 -5.32
CA ILE A 104 22.92 -2.12 -5.81
C ILE A 104 24.13 -2.40 -4.93
N ASP A 105 24.30 -1.68 -3.82
CA ASP A 105 25.40 -1.96 -2.91
C ASP A 105 25.04 -3.09 -1.94
N GLN A 106 25.95 -3.35 -1.00
CA GLN A 106 25.73 -4.33 0.04
C GLN A 106 25.67 -3.58 1.35
N ASP A 107 24.47 -3.45 1.85
CA ASP A 107 24.22 -2.85 3.15
C ASP A 107 24.74 -3.71 4.29
N ILE A 108 25.46 -3.06 5.20
CA ILE A 108 26.02 -3.68 6.38
C ILE A 108 25.52 -2.92 7.61
N LEU A 109 24.80 -3.65 8.45
CA LEU A 109 24.38 -3.20 9.77
C LEU A 109 25.01 -4.05 10.88
N ASP A 110 25.61 -3.36 11.84
CA ASP A 110 26.17 -3.95 13.06
C ASP A 110 25.60 -3.28 14.31
N ILE A 111 24.92 -4.06 15.15
CA ILE A 111 24.39 -3.60 16.44
C ILE A 111 25.52 -3.51 17.48
N LEU A 112 25.55 -2.42 18.24
CA LEU A 112 26.46 -2.26 19.37
C LEU A 112 25.82 -2.80 20.65
N PHE A 113 26.34 -3.92 21.12
CA PHE A 113 25.90 -4.58 22.34
C PHE A 113 26.47 -3.94 23.62
N PRO A 114 25.80 -4.07 24.78
CA PRO A 114 24.55 -4.81 24.98
C PRO A 114 23.30 -4.04 24.56
N ILE A 115 22.26 -4.79 24.18
CA ILE A 115 20.90 -4.29 23.93
C ILE A 115 19.90 -5.00 24.83
N THR A 116 18.71 -4.45 25.01
CA THR A 116 17.59 -5.14 25.66
C THR A 116 16.54 -5.43 24.61
N ILE A 117 16.00 -6.64 24.60
CA ILE A 117 14.89 -7.03 23.73
C ILE A 117 13.67 -7.39 24.57
N THR A 118 12.49 -7.27 23.98
CA THR A 118 11.22 -7.77 24.50
C THR A 118 10.75 -8.92 23.60
N LEU A 119 10.43 -10.07 24.18
CA LEU A 119 9.85 -11.20 23.45
C LEU A 119 8.33 -11.05 23.29
N ALA A 120 7.71 -11.84 22.42
CA ALA A 120 6.26 -11.92 22.22
C ALA A 120 5.42 -12.11 23.52
N ASP A 121 6.01 -12.65 24.60
CA ASP A 121 5.34 -12.80 25.90
C ASP A 121 5.56 -11.63 26.88
N PHE A 122 6.12 -10.51 26.40
CA PHE A 122 6.55 -9.33 27.15
C PHE A 122 7.68 -9.58 28.15
N THR A 123 8.42 -10.68 28.02
CA THR A 123 9.65 -10.90 28.79
C THR A 123 10.78 -10.05 28.21
N GLU A 124 11.40 -9.24 29.06
CA GLU A 124 12.59 -8.47 28.69
C GLU A 124 13.88 -9.24 28.98
N ILE A 125 14.81 -9.25 28.03
CA ILE A 125 16.10 -9.95 28.12
C ILE A 125 17.21 -9.03 27.65
N VAL A 126 18.31 -8.97 28.42
CA VAL A 126 19.54 -8.29 27.97
C VAL A 126 20.36 -9.24 27.10
N ILE A 127 20.71 -8.78 25.90
CA ILE A 127 21.53 -9.49 24.93
C ILE A 127 22.91 -8.85 24.91
N GLU A 128 23.94 -9.66 25.14
CA GLU A 128 25.33 -9.21 25.28
C GLU A 128 26.15 -9.34 23.97
N THR A 129 25.65 -10.12 23.01
CA THR A 129 26.41 -10.51 21.81
C THR A 129 25.51 -10.78 20.60
N LYS A 130 26.02 -10.52 19.39
CA LYS A 130 25.36 -10.80 18.10
C LYS A 130 24.96 -12.26 17.95
N GLU A 131 25.79 -13.20 18.39
CA GLU A 131 25.50 -14.63 18.31
C GLU A 131 24.26 -15.01 19.10
N ARG A 132 24.09 -14.43 20.29
CA ARG A 132 22.92 -14.69 21.13
C ARG A 132 21.64 -14.12 20.53
N LEU A 133 21.70 -12.94 19.92
CA LEU A 133 20.56 -12.37 19.20
C LEU A 133 20.16 -13.28 18.04
N ARG A 134 21.12 -13.68 17.20
CA ARG A 134 20.89 -14.59 16.06
C ARG A 134 20.30 -15.93 16.46
N GLU A 135 20.70 -16.50 17.60
CA GLU A 135 20.12 -17.74 18.12
C GLU A 135 18.64 -17.59 18.48
N LEU A 136 18.22 -16.40 18.93
CA LEU A 136 16.82 -16.10 19.25
C LEU A 136 16.02 -15.81 17.98
N ALA A 137 16.53 -14.91 17.13
CA ALA A 137 15.97 -14.57 15.83
C ALA A 137 15.74 -15.82 14.94
N ALA A 138 16.66 -16.79 14.95
CA ALA A 138 16.52 -18.01 14.15
C ALA A 138 15.36 -18.94 14.59
N VAL A 139 14.68 -18.64 15.70
CA VAL A 139 13.49 -19.36 16.15
C VAL A 139 12.21 -18.68 15.66
N CYS A 140 12.27 -17.40 15.28
CA CYS A 140 11.15 -16.69 14.68
C CYS A 140 10.81 -17.29 13.31
N LEU A 141 9.51 -17.26 12.97
CA LEU A 141 8.97 -17.81 11.75
C LEU A 141 8.73 -16.66 10.76
N GLU A 142 9.75 -16.32 9.98
CA GLU A 142 9.66 -15.25 8.98
C GLU A 142 8.95 -15.72 7.69
N GLY A 143 8.22 -14.81 7.03
CA GLY A 143 7.52 -15.04 5.77
C GLY A 143 6.05 -15.46 5.93
N GLY A 144 5.41 -15.02 7.02
CA GLY A 144 3.99 -15.18 7.34
C GLY A 144 3.63 -16.47 8.10
N SER A 145 2.33 -16.65 8.41
CA SER A 145 1.81 -17.74 9.26
C SER A 145 2.64 -17.93 10.54
N ASP A 146 3.05 -16.82 11.14
CA ASP A 146 3.84 -16.81 12.34
C ASP A 146 2.96 -17.07 13.59
N ASP A 147 3.49 -16.80 14.79
CA ASP A 147 2.80 -17.10 16.04
C ASP A 147 1.80 -16.03 16.52
N ASP A 148 1.69 -14.89 15.84
CA ASP A 148 0.88 -13.71 16.20
C ASP A 148 -0.48 -13.69 15.50
N ILE A 149 -1.30 -12.70 15.83
CA ILE A 149 -2.45 -12.26 15.04
C ILE A 149 -2.51 -10.75 15.19
N GLU A 150 -2.06 -10.01 14.19
CA GLU A 150 -1.82 -8.56 14.31
C GLU A 150 -2.93 -7.71 13.70
N CYS A 151 -3.63 -8.26 12.72
CA CYS A 151 -4.67 -7.54 11.99
C CYS A 151 -5.93 -7.19 12.82
N ILE A 152 -5.96 -7.56 14.10
CA ILE A 152 -7.05 -7.25 15.02
C ILE A 152 -6.55 -7.15 16.47
N ASP A 153 -7.00 -6.11 17.17
CA ASP A 153 -6.63 -5.85 18.57
C ASP A 153 -7.82 -5.94 19.52
N PHE A 154 -7.52 -6.24 20.78
CA PHE A 154 -8.46 -6.09 21.89
C PHE A 154 -8.62 -4.64 22.32
N VAL A 155 -9.85 -4.16 22.45
CA VAL A 155 -10.12 -2.87 23.10
C VAL A 155 -10.28 -3.08 24.60
N TYR A 156 -9.36 -2.51 25.36
CA TYR A 156 -9.32 -2.58 26.82
C TYR A 156 -10.18 -1.52 27.51
N PRO A 157 -10.64 -1.74 28.76
CA PRO A 157 -10.35 -2.90 29.62
C PRO A 157 -11.25 -4.12 29.35
N ILE A 158 -10.73 -5.32 29.65
CA ILE A 158 -11.46 -6.59 29.58
C ILE A 158 -11.61 -7.18 30.97
N THR A 159 -12.83 -7.63 31.31
CA THR A 159 -13.10 -8.33 32.57
C THR A 159 -13.18 -9.83 32.34
N LEU A 160 -12.43 -10.59 33.12
CA LEU A 160 -12.34 -12.05 33.10
C LEU A 160 -12.81 -12.61 34.44
N PHE A 161 -13.55 -13.71 34.38
CA PHE A 161 -14.00 -14.46 35.55
C PHE A 161 -13.31 -15.82 35.58
N THR A 162 -12.83 -16.23 36.75
CA THR A 162 -12.23 -17.55 36.95
C THR A 162 -13.21 -18.45 37.70
N PHE A 163 -13.21 -19.74 37.39
CA PHE A 163 -14.08 -20.74 38.02
C PHE A 163 -13.27 -21.96 38.47
N ASN A 164 -13.77 -22.66 39.48
CA ASN A 164 -13.28 -23.99 39.84
C ASN A 164 -14.00 -25.08 39.01
N ILE A 165 -13.60 -26.34 39.21
CA ILE A 165 -14.19 -27.50 38.53
C ILE A 165 -15.68 -27.74 38.86
N ASP A 166 -16.20 -27.10 39.92
CA ASP A 166 -17.61 -27.15 40.31
C ASP A 166 -18.39 -25.95 39.75
N ASN A 167 -17.84 -25.24 38.75
CA ASN A 167 -18.38 -24.03 38.12
C ASN A 167 -18.69 -22.88 39.09
N GLN A 168 -18.04 -22.84 40.25
CA GLN A 168 -18.16 -21.73 41.17
C GLN A 168 -17.13 -20.66 40.81
N GLN A 169 -17.59 -19.41 40.67
CA GLN A 169 -16.70 -18.27 40.42
C GLN A 169 -15.72 -18.13 41.59
N THR A 170 -14.43 -18.21 41.28
CA THR A 170 -13.31 -18.09 42.23
C THR A 170 -12.69 -16.70 42.23
N GLY A 171 -12.93 -15.90 41.19
CA GLY A 171 -12.32 -14.59 41.03
C GLY A 171 -12.91 -13.76 39.90
N GLU A 172 -12.52 -12.48 39.90
CA GLU A 172 -12.79 -11.49 38.86
C GLU A 172 -11.50 -10.68 38.69
N ILE A 173 -11.06 -10.53 37.44
CA ILE A 173 -9.83 -9.85 37.08
C ILE A 173 -10.15 -8.89 35.94
N VAL A 174 -9.65 -7.66 36.04
CA VAL A 174 -9.73 -6.67 34.97
C VAL A 174 -8.34 -6.48 34.40
N VAL A 175 -8.17 -6.71 33.10
CA VAL A 175 -6.92 -6.47 32.36
C VAL A 175 -7.06 -5.21 31.52
N ASN A 176 -5.98 -4.43 31.43
CA ASN A 176 -6.00 -3.09 30.84
C ASN A 176 -5.11 -2.93 29.60
N LYS A 177 -4.38 -3.99 29.22
CA LYS A 177 -3.46 -4.03 28.08
C LYS A 177 -3.03 -5.47 27.77
N ASP A 178 -2.44 -5.69 26.60
CA ASP A 178 -2.03 -7.03 26.12
C ASP A 178 -1.07 -7.73 27.06
N SER A 179 -0.03 -7.03 27.55
CA SER A 179 0.89 -7.62 28.52
C SER A 179 0.21 -8.20 29.79
N GLU A 180 -0.93 -7.66 30.21
CA GLU A 180 -1.71 -8.19 31.34
C GLU A 180 -2.55 -9.40 30.92
N LEU A 181 -3.21 -9.33 29.76
CA LEU A 181 -4.01 -10.41 29.19
C LEU A 181 -3.13 -11.64 28.85
N ARG A 182 -2.03 -11.42 28.14
CA ARG A 182 -1.04 -12.43 27.74
C ARG A 182 -0.48 -13.16 28.95
N ARG A 183 -0.09 -12.41 30.00
CA ARG A 183 0.44 -12.96 31.24
C ARG A 183 -0.63 -13.74 32.02
N PHE A 184 -1.86 -13.23 32.05
CA PHE A 184 -2.97 -13.93 32.70
C PHE A 184 -3.18 -15.31 32.08
N PHE A 185 -3.30 -15.40 30.76
CA PHE A 185 -3.48 -16.67 30.05
C PHE A 185 -2.25 -17.59 30.13
N ALA A 186 -1.04 -17.05 30.19
CA ALA A 186 0.19 -17.83 30.35
C ALA A 186 0.33 -18.48 31.75
N GLN A 187 -0.32 -17.90 32.78
CA GLN A 187 -0.23 -18.38 34.17
C GLN A 187 -1.39 -19.30 34.58
N LEU A 188 -2.30 -19.62 33.66
CA LEU A 188 -3.43 -20.51 33.95
C LEU A 188 -2.96 -21.94 34.23
N GLU A 189 -3.53 -22.54 35.28
CA GLU A 189 -3.40 -23.97 35.52
C GLU A 189 -4.17 -24.77 34.43
N GLU A 190 -3.73 -25.99 34.12
CA GLU A 190 -4.32 -26.81 33.03
C GLU A 190 -5.84 -27.00 33.13
N ASN A 191 -6.37 -27.01 34.36
CA ASN A 191 -7.78 -27.20 34.66
C ASN A 191 -8.53 -25.89 35.00
N ALA A 192 -7.91 -24.73 34.76
CA ALA A 192 -8.55 -23.45 34.96
C ALA A 192 -9.70 -23.26 33.95
N LEU A 193 -10.85 -22.80 34.45
CA LEU A 193 -12.02 -22.45 33.66
C LEU A 193 -12.19 -20.93 33.72
N ILE A 194 -12.17 -20.30 32.55
CA ILE A 194 -12.25 -18.85 32.38
C ILE A 194 -13.53 -18.49 31.63
N SER A 195 -14.17 -17.39 32.00
CA SER A 195 -15.20 -16.76 31.18
C SER A 195 -14.86 -15.29 30.97
N ILE A 196 -15.27 -14.77 29.83
CA ILE A 196 -15.09 -13.37 29.44
C ILE A 196 -16.41 -12.64 29.71
N ASN A 197 -16.34 -11.45 30.30
CA ASN A 197 -17.51 -10.59 30.41
C ASN A 197 -17.82 -9.92 29.06
N PHE A 198 -18.69 -10.54 28.28
CA PHE A 198 -19.18 -9.99 27.02
C PHE A 198 -20.18 -8.83 27.22
N PRO A 199 -20.35 -7.94 26.22
CA PRO A 199 -19.64 -7.91 24.93
C PRO A 199 -18.18 -7.46 25.04
N LEU A 200 -17.35 -7.91 24.09
CA LEU A 200 -16.01 -7.36 23.83
C LEU A 200 -16.03 -6.49 22.58
N THR A 201 -15.20 -5.45 22.58
CA THR A 201 -14.90 -4.66 21.37
C THR A 201 -13.51 -5.05 20.88
N LEU A 202 -13.41 -5.28 19.57
CA LEU A 202 -12.17 -5.54 18.86
C LEU A 202 -11.96 -4.44 17.83
N LYS A 203 -10.72 -4.07 17.56
CA LYS A 203 -10.37 -3.06 16.56
C LYS A 203 -9.55 -3.73 15.45
N LYS A 204 -10.02 -3.68 14.22
CA LYS A 204 -9.31 -4.22 13.05
C LYS A 204 -8.15 -3.30 12.63
N PHE A 205 -7.25 -3.82 11.81
CA PHE A 205 -6.12 -3.08 11.24
C PHE A 205 -6.55 -1.76 10.55
N ASP A 206 -7.70 -1.78 9.85
CA ASP A 206 -8.27 -0.61 9.16
C ASP A 206 -8.88 0.45 10.13
N GLY A 207 -8.79 0.21 11.44
CA GLY A 207 -9.33 1.07 12.49
C GLY A 207 -10.81 0.84 12.80
N THR A 208 -11.50 -0.05 12.09
CA THR A 208 -12.91 -0.37 12.32
C THR A 208 -13.08 -1.15 13.62
N GLU A 209 -14.00 -0.72 14.47
CA GLU A 209 -14.37 -1.45 15.67
C GLU A 209 -15.53 -2.41 15.41
N ILE A 210 -15.39 -3.66 15.87
CA ILE A 210 -16.45 -4.67 15.87
C ILE A 210 -16.74 -5.12 17.30
N MET A 211 -17.98 -5.51 17.56
CA MET A 211 -18.40 -6.01 18.87
C MET A 211 -18.74 -7.50 18.74
N VAL A 212 -18.28 -8.30 19.70
CA VAL A 212 -18.55 -9.73 19.79
C VAL A 212 -19.23 -10.04 21.11
N ASP A 213 -20.26 -10.90 21.08
CA ASP A 213 -21.12 -11.19 22.23
C ASP A 213 -20.89 -12.60 22.82
N SER A 214 -20.01 -13.41 22.24
CA SER A 214 -19.71 -14.78 22.71
C SER A 214 -18.31 -15.27 22.32
N ASN A 215 -17.86 -16.37 22.92
CA ASN A 215 -16.59 -17.01 22.54
C ASN A 215 -16.61 -17.46 21.07
N ALA A 216 -17.76 -17.92 20.56
CA ALA A 216 -17.89 -18.36 19.18
C ALA A 216 -17.72 -17.19 18.20
N GLU A 217 -18.26 -16.01 18.51
CA GLU A 217 -18.07 -14.82 17.70
C GLU A 217 -16.64 -14.29 17.78
N LEU A 218 -16.04 -14.31 18.98
CA LEU A 218 -14.64 -13.95 19.18
C LEU A 218 -13.71 -14.83 18.34
N VAL A 219 -13.82 -16.16 18.44
CA VAL A 219 -13.00 -17.10 17.65
C VAL A 219 -13.15 -16.83 16.15
N ASN A 220 -14.39 -16.65 15.69
CA ASN A 220 -14.64 -16.36 14.27
C ASN A 220 -14.12 -14.99 13.83
N ALA A 221 -14.02 -14.01 14.71
CA ALA A 221 -13.43 -12.71 14.41
C ALA A 221 -11.92 -12.83 14.29
N LEU A 222 -11.26 -13.44 15.28
CA LEU A 222 -9.81 -13.62 15.32
C LEU A 222 -9.30 -14.50 14.16
N GLU A 223 -9.97 -15.63 13.88
CA GLU A 223 -9.57 -16.53 12.78
C GLU A 223 -9.74 -15.89 11.40
N ARG A 224 -10.68 -14.96 11.23
CA ARG A 224 -10.82 -14.24 9.95
C ARG A 224 -9.79 -13.14 9.80
N ALA A 225 -9.43 -12.48 10.90
CA ALA A 225 -8.50 -11.36 10.87
C ALA A 225 -7.07 -11.77 10.48
N LYS A 226 -6.64 -13.00 10.78
CA LYS A 226 -5.29 -13.51 10.46
C LYS A 226 -4.77 -13.20 9.06
N ASP A 227 -5.65 -13.24 8.07
CA ASP A 227 -5.27 -13.02 6.67
C ASP A 227 -5.90 -11.72 6.13
N GLU A 228 -6.23 -10.74 6.98
CA GLU A 228 -6.90 -9.49 6.56
C GLU A 228 -5.92 -8.34 6.26
N CYS A 229 -4.69 -8.39 6.77
CA CYS A 229 -3.63 -7.41 6.57
C CYS A 229 -2.30 -8.11 6.22
N ASP A 230 -1.32 -7.33 5.77
CA ASP A 230 0.08 -7.79 5.77
C ASP A 230 0.56 -7.70 7.22
N GLU A 231 1.20 -8.76 7.72
CA GLU A 231 1.68 -8.86 9.12
C GLU A 231 3.14 -8.39 9.25
N ASP A 232 3.71 -7.75 8.21
CA ASP A 232 5.11 -7.29 8.10
C ASP A 232 6.13 -8.35 8.58
N ASP A 233 5.74 -9.61 8.38
CA ASP A 233 6.37 -10.82 8.89
C ASP A 233 7.46 -11.36 7.96
N ASP A 234 7.58 -10.79 6.76
CA ASP A 234 8.74 -11.02 5.93
C ASP A 234 9.84 -10.00 6.31
N ASN A 235 11.08 -10.47 6.40
CA ASN A 235 12.23 -9.60 6.71
C ASN A 235 12.61 -8.73 5.49
N ASP A 236 11.60 -8.17 4.82
CA ASP A 236 11.69 -7.29 3.67
C ASP A 236 11.35 -5.89 4.16
N TYR A 237 12.31 -5.20 4.80
CA TYR A 237 12.14 -3.84 5.32
C TYR A 237 11.75 -2.75 4.29
N ASN A 238 11.56 -3.14 3.02
CA ASN A 238 11.03 -2.30 1.94
C ASN A 238 9.54 -2.58 1.68
N ASP A 239 8.90 -3.46 2.45
CA ASP A 239 7.48 -3.83 2.32
C ASP A 239 6.54 -2.78 2.92
N ASP A 240 6.94 -1.50 2.97
CA ASP A 240 6.08 -0.40 3.36
C ASP A 240 4.64 -0.64 2.87
N ASP A 241 3.74 -0.74 3.85
CA ASP A 241 2.31 -1.02 3.83
C ASP A 241 1.46 -0.15 2.86
N PHE A 242 1.81 -0.16 1.57
CA PHE A 242 1.14 0.68 0.60
C PHE A 242 -0.21 0.10 0.22
N THR A 243 -1.25 0.89 0.43
CA THR A 243 -2.55 0.57 -0.16
C THR A 243 -2.55 0.84 -1.66
N LYS A 244 -3.33 0.05 -2.41
CA LYS A 244 -3.63 0.33 -3.81
C LYS A 244 -4.16 1.77 -4.01
N GLU A 245 -4.98 2.26 -3.08
CA GLU A 245 -5.54 3.62 -3.12
C GLU A 245 -4.46 4.70 -2.96
N ARG A 246 -3.48 4.48 -2.06
CA ARG A 246 -2.31 5.38 -1.92
C ARG A 246 -1.53 5.47 -3.22
N LEU A 247 -1.22 4.34 -3.86
CA LEU A 247 -0.53 4.32 -5.15
C LEU A 247 -1.33 5.06 -6.23
N ASP A 248 -2.63 4.77 -6.37
CA ASP A 248 -3.47 5.38 -7.41
C ASP A 248 -3.51 6.90 -7.30
N ASN A 249 -3.70 7.41 -6.08
CA ASN A 249 -3.73 8.85 -5.81
C ASN A 249 -2.37 9.50 -6.11
N LEU A 250 -1.28 8.83 -5.74
CA LEU A 250 0.07 9.35 -5.92
C LEU A 250 0.46 9.39 -7.41
N LEU A 251 0.20 8.32 -8.17
CA LEU A 251 0.55 8.24 -9.59
C LEU A 251 -0.05 9.39 -10.40
N VAL A 252 -1.29 9.79 -10.11
CA VAL A 252 -2.02 10.83 -10.86
C VAL A 252 -1.79 12.26 -10.32
N GLU A 253 -1.11 12.42 -9.18
CA GLU A 253 -0.91 13.73 -8.55
C GLU A 253 -0.08 14.67 -9.44
N CYS A 254 0.98 14.14 -10.05
CA CYS A 254 1.87 14.88 -10.93
C CYS A 254 2.62 13.93 -11.89
N PRO A 255 3.37 14.46 -12.87
CA PRO A 255 4.19 13.63 -13.73
C PRO A 255 5.39 13.02 -12.98
N TRP A 256 6.04 12.02 -13.58
CA TRP A 256 7.20 11.32 -13.02
C TRP A 256 8.35 11.23 -14.02
N TRP A 257 9.58 11.33 -13.54
CA TRP A 257 10.79 10.96 -14.27
C TRP A 257 11.03 9.46 -14.16
N ILE A 258 11.52 8.84 -15.23
CA ILE A 258 12.07 7.48 -15.17
C ILE A 258 13.56 7.63 -14.84
N GLU A 259 13.90 7.46 -13.56
CA GLU A 259 15.29 7.55 -13.06
C GLU A 259 16.05 6.23 -13.21
N GLY A 260 15.33 5.11 -13.28
CA GLY A 260 15.93 3.80 -13.45
C GLY A 260 15.03 2.85 -14.21
N ILE A 261 15.60 2.07 -15.12
CA ILE A 261 14.90 0.95 -15.76
C ILE A 261 15.89 -0.15 -16.11
N TRP A 262 15.59 -1.35 -15.63
CA TRP A 262 16.34 -2.55 -15.92
C TRP A 262 15.42 -3.62 -16.45
N ARG A 263 15.81 -4.24 -17.57
CA ARG A 263 15.10 -5.37 -18.18
C ARG A 263 16.07 -6.51 -18.43
N ASP A 264 15.74 -7.70 -17.92
CA ASP A 264 16.54 -8.91 -18.12
C ASP A 264 18.04 -8.73 -17.75
N ASN A 265 18.33 -8.00 -16.67
CA ASN A 265 19.68 -7.57 -16.21
C ASN A 265 20.40 -6.56 -17.12
N LEU A 266 19.69 -5.90 -18.05
CA LEU A 266 20.24 -4.81 -18.85
C LEU A 266 19.72 -3.48 -18.33
N ASP A 267 20.64 -2.57 -18.04
CA ASP A 267 20.33 -1.17 -17.77
C ASP A 267 19.91 -0.50 -19.09
N MET A 268 18.70 0.06 -19.10
CA MET A 268 18.08 0.69 -20.26
C MET A 268 17.88 2.20 -20.06
N ILE A 269 18.42 2.81 -18.99
CA ILE A 269 18.14 4.20 -18.64
C ILE A 269 18.46 5.17 -19.78
N SER A 270 19.48 4.89 -20.60
CA SER A 270 19.85 5.72 -21.76
C SER A 270 18.72 5.88 -22.79
N ASP A 271 17.79 4.93 -22.86
CA ASP A 271 16.63 5.00 -23.77
C ASP A 271 15.46 5.79 -23.17
N PHE A 272 15.58 6.16 -21.90
CA PHE A 272 14.56 6.81 -21.09
C PHE A 272 15.00 8.12 -20.41
N GLU A 273 16.25 8.55 -20.63
CA GLU A 273 16.76 9.82 -20.14
C GLU A 273 15.81 10.98 -20.47
N GLN A 274 15.39 11.73 -19.44
CA GLN A 274 14.49 12.88 -19.57
C GLN A 274 13.10 12.54 -20.14
N ASN A 275 12.67 11.28 -20.06
CA ASN A 275 11.30 10.91 -20.41
C ASN A 275 10.39 11.13 -19.20
N LEU A 276 9.37 11.94 -19.40
CA LEU A 276 8.32 12.19 -18.43
C LEU A 276 7.16 11.22 -18.68
N ILE A 277 6.73 10.51 -17.63
CA ILE A 277 5.53 9.67 -17.64
C ILE A 277 4.42 10.37 -16.85
N GLN A 278 3.21 10.41 -17.42
CA GLN A 278 2.04 11.04 -16.81
C GLN A 278 0.90 10.03 -16.73
N PHE A 279 0.41 9.77 -15.53
CA PHE A 279 -0.76 8.94 -15.28
C PHE A 279 -2.01 9.83 -15.17
N ASN A 280 -3.13 9.36 -15.69
CA ASN A 280 -4.41 10.05 -15.62
C ASN A 280 -5.45 9.18 -14.89
N GLU A 281 -6.42 9.84 -14.23
CA GLU A 281 -7.50 9.18 -13.46
C GLU A 281 -8.38 8.23 -14.31
N ASP A 282 -8.41 8.40 -15.63
CA ASP A 282 -9.18 7.56 -16.54
C ASP A 282 -8.49 6.23 -16.92
N GLY A 283 -7.34 5.94 -16.29
CA GLY A 283 -6.53 4.75 -16.57
C GLY A 283 -5.62 4.90 -17.80
N THR A 284 -5.52 6.09 -18.39
CA THR A 284 -4.56 6.36 -19.45
C THR A 284 -3.21 6.80 -18.89
N VAL A 285 -2.13 6.42 -19.56
CA VAL A 285 -0.77 6.85 -19.21
C VAL A 285 -0.07 7.33 -20.49
N THR A 286 0.69 8.42 -20.39
CA THR A 286 1.48 8.94 -21.52
C THR A 286 2.95 9.01 -21.15
N ILE A 287 3.82 8.79 -22.13
CA ILE A 287 5.26 8.97 -22.00
C ILE A 287 5.77 9.82 -23.16
N GLN A 288 6.55 10.85 -22.84
CA GLN A 288 7.24 11.65 -23.84
C GLN A 288 8.62 11.04 -24.09
N LYS A 289 8.82 10.41 -25.26
CA LYS A 289 10.09 9.77 -25.65
C LYS A 289 10.58 10.29 -27.00
N THR A 290 11.81 10.78 -27.05
CA THR A 290 12.40 11.40 -28.25
C THR A 290 11.52 12.53 -28.82
N GLY A 291 10.73 13.15 -27.95
CA GLY A 291 9.79 14.20 -28.34
C GLY A 291 8.53 13.73 -29.08
N ALA A 292 8.22 12.45 -29.13
CA ALA A 292 6.90 11.94 -29.46
C ALA A 292 6.16 11.56 -28.17
N ILE A 293 4.84 11.75 -28.17
CA ILE A 293 3.98 11.29 -27.08
C ILE A 293 3.47 9.90 -27.44
N PHE A 294 3.75 8.93 -26.58
CA PHE A 294 3.20 7.59 -26.67
C PHE A 294 2.15 7.42 -25.58
N SER A 295 0.98 6.93 -25.96
CA SER A 295 -0.10 6.64 -25.02
C SER A 295 -0.20 5.15 -24.75
N GLY A 296 -0.63 4.82 -23.55
CA GLY A 296 -0.90 3.48 -23.06
C GLY A 296 -1.99 3.49 -22.00
N THR A 297 -2.16 2.36 -21.33
CA THR A 297 -3.06 2.20 -20.19
C THR A 297 -2.32 1.72 -18.97
N TRP A 298 -2.81 2.10 -17.80
CA TRP A 298 -2.32 1.62 -16.52
C TRP A 298 -3.48 1.13 -15.65
N GLU A 299 -3.20 0.11 -14.83
CA GLU A 299 -4.13 -0.41 -13.83
C GLU A 299 -3.34 -0.90 -12.63
N SER A 300 -3.76 -0.52 -11.42
CA SER A 300 -3.25 -1.12 -10.19
C SER A 300 -4.16 -2.25 -9.71
N LYS A 301 -3.61 -3.22 -8.97
CA LYS A 301 -4.38 -4.28 -8.30
C LYS A 301 -3.59 -4.83 -7.12
N ILE A 302 -4.30 -5.47 -6.18
CA ILE A 302 -3.66 -6.27 -5.12
C ILE A 302 -3.51 -7.69 -5.64
N LYS A 303 -2.30 -8.24 -5.53
CA LYS A 303 -1.99 -9.61 -5.94
C LYS A 303 -0.92 -10.17 -5.02
N ASP A 304 -1.21 -11.34 -4.44
CA ASP A 304 -0.31 -11.99 -3.48
C ASP A 304 0.09 -11.02 -2.36
N TRP A 305 -0.91 -10.31 -1.80
CA TRP A 305 -0.78 -9.27 -0.77
C TRP A 305 -0.07 -7.98 -1.18
N ARG A 306 0.65 -7.99 -2.30
CA ARG A 306 1.39 -6.85 -2.82
C ARG A 306 0.57 -5.99 -3.78
N VAL A 307 0.79 -4.68 -3.77
CA VAL A 307 0.25 -3.79 -4.81
C VAL A 307 1.05 -3.99 -6.09
N ALA A 308 0.35 -4.17 -7.20
CA ALA A 308 0.94 -4.31 -8.51
C ALA A 308 0.39 -3.26 -9.47
N LEU A 309 1.28 -2.60 -10.22
CA LEU A 309 1.00 -1.69 -11.31
C LEU A 309 1.20 -2.41 -12.65
N THR A 310 0.15 -2.50 -13.46
CA THR A 310 0.21 -3.02 -14.83
C THR A 310 0.32 -1.84 -15.80
N LEU A 311 1.32 -1.87 -16.67
CA LEU A 311 1.48 -0.89 -17.76
C LEU A 311 1.33 -1.59 -19.11
N GLU A 312 0.61 -0.95 -20.03
CA GLU A 312 0.44 -1.45 -21.40
C GLU A 312 0.56 -0.31 -22.42
N PHE A 313 1.61 -0.36 -23.24
CA PHE A 313 1.86 0.54 -24.37
C PHE A 313 1.96 -0.25 -25.67
N GLU A 314 1.49 0.33 -26.79
CA GLU A 314 1.68 -0.30 -28.11
C GLU A 314 3.14 -0.23 -28.57
N ASN A 315 3.81 0.90 -28.32
CA ASN A 315 5.12 1.21 -28.90
C ASN A 315 6.26 1.32 -27.88
N VAL A 316 5.95 1.21 -26.57
CA VAL A 316 6.94 1.32 -25.47
C VAL A 316 6.95 0.02 -24.66
N VAL A 317 7.26 -1.08 -25.35
CA VAL A 317 7.10 -2.45 -24.84
C VAL A 317 7.98 -2.78 -23.63
N ASP A 318 9.06 -2.03 -23.42
CA ASP A 318 9.98 -2.25 -22.30
C ASP A 318 9.33 -1.97 -20.94
N LEU A 319 8.30 -1.11 -20.92
CA LEU A 319 7.49 -0.82 -19.74
C LEU A 319 6.36 -1.84 -19.53
N ASN A 320 6.04 -2.67 -20.53
CA ASN A 320 4.86 -3.55 -20.51
C ASN A 320 5.07 -4.77 -19.61
N LEU A 321 4.78 -4.61 -18.32
CA LEU A 321 4.72 -5.68 -17.34
C LEU A 321 3.69 -5.37 -16.26
N GLU A 322 3.39 -6.40 -15.46
CA GLU A 322 2.81 -6.28 -14.14
C GLU A 322 3.96 -6.16 -13.14
N TRP A 323 4.20 -4.93 -12.67
CA TRP A 323 5.22 -4.54 -11.73
C TRP A 323 4.68 -4.58 -10.31
N PHE A 324 5.38 -5.25 -9.40
CA PHE A 324 5.07 -5.12 -7.97
C PHE A 324 5.71 -3.83 -7.44
N VAL A 325 4.94 -3.07 -6.67
CA VAL A 325 5.50 -1.98 -5.87
C VAL A 325 6.30 -2.61 -4.75
N TYR A 326 7.52 -2.12 -4.56
CA TYR A 326 8.33 -2.48 -3.40
C TYR A 326 8.85 -1.27 -2.65
N GLU A 327 8.51 -0.04 -3.07
CA GLU A 327 8.83 1.16 -2.30
C GLU A 327 8.02 2.36 -2.81
N ILE A 328 7.58 3.22 -1.90
CA ILE A 328 6.97 4.53 -2.13
C ILE A 328 7.49 5.47 -1.03
N GLY A 329 8.71 5.95 -1.25
CA GLY A 329 9.35 6.98 -0.43
C GLY A 329 8.92 8.41 -0.78
N GLU A 330 9.62 9.39 -0.21
CA GLU A 330 9.40 10.81 -0.49
C GLU A 330 9.70 11.14 -1.97
N GLY A 331 8.65 11.25 -2.77
CA GLY A 331 8.77 11.56 -4.20
C GLY A 331 9.37 10.44 -5.04
N LYS A 332 9.42 9.19 -4.56
CA LYS A 332 9.91 8.04 -5.33
C LYS A 332 8.91 6.89 -5.30
N ILE A 333 8.84 6.16 -6.41
CA ILE A 333 8.15 4.87 -6.49
C ILE A 333 9.11 3.89 -7.11
N LYS A 334 9.43 2.81 -6.38
CA LYS A 334 10.24 1.72 -6.91
C LYS A 334 9.38 0.50 -7.20
N LEU A 335 9.60 -0.05 -8.39
CA LEU A 335 8.81 -1.11 -9.01
C LEU A 335 9.74 -2.26 -9.38
N PHE A 336 9.34 -3.49 -9.14
CA PHE A 336 10.12 -4.66 -9.53
C PHE A 336 9.28 -5.76 -10.18
N LYS A 337 9.98 -6.61 -10.92
CA LYS A 337 9.51 -7.90 -11.39
C LYS A 337 10.65 -8.91 -11.20
N ASP A 338 10.35 -10.18 -11.47
CA ASP A 338 11.30 -11.28 -11.32
C ASP A 338 12.71 -11.01 -11.88
N GLY A 339 13.71 -11.68 -11.28
CA GLY A 339 15.11 -11.48 -11.65
C GLY A 339 15.60 -10.09 -11.25
N ALA A 340 16.04 -9.31 -12.22
CA ALA A 340 16.52 -7.93 -12.03
C ALA A 340 15.70 -6.92 -12.83
N ASN A 341 14.44 -7.26 -13.13
CA ASN A 341 13.53 -6.33 -13.80
C ASN A 341 13.08 -5.30 -12.76
N ARG A 342 13.37 -4.02 -12.97
CA ARG A 342 12.94 -2.95 -12.05
C ARG A 342 12.80 -1.60 -12.74
N ILE A 343 11.95 -0.74 -12.20
CA ILE A 343 11.75 0.66 -12.61
C ILE A 343 11.80 1.53 -11.35
N ILE A 344 12.47 2.67 -11.45
CA ILE A 344 12.46 3.70 -10.42
C ILE A 344 11.84 4.95 -11.03
N LEU A 345 10.76 5.43 -10.42
CA LEU A 345 10.10 6.67 -10.77
C LEU A 345 10.43 7.72 -9.72
N GLU A 346 10.76 8.93 -10.15
CA GLU A 346 10.94 10.10 -9.29
C GLU A 346 9.90 11.16 -9.62
N SER A 347 9.29 11.75 -8.61
CA SER A 347 8.25 12.76 -8.76
C SER A 347 8.79 13.95 -9.54
N ALA A 348 8.04 14.38 -10.54
CA ALA A 348 8.35 15.55 -11.34
C ALA A 348 7.32 16.66 -11.08
N CYS A 349 6.84 16.79 -9.84
CA CYS A 349 5.81 17.77 -9.49
C CYS A 349 6.29 19.22 -9.69
N ASP A 350 7.60 19.46 -9.57
CA ASP A 350 8.24 20.75 -9.87
C ASP A 350 8.49 20.98 -11.37
N TYR A 351 8.12 20.02 -12.24
CA TYR A 351 8.22 20.18 -13.68
C TYR A 351 7.15 21.15 -14.19
N GLU A 352 7.55 22.39 -14.39
CA GLU A 352 6.79 23.34 -15.20
C GLU A 352 7.09 23.06 -16.67
N LYS A 353 6.11 22.50 -17.40
CA LYS A 353 6.20 22.39 -18.86
C LYS A 353 6.46 23.78 -19.43
N GLU A 354 7.61 23.98 -20.06
CA GLU A 354 7.95 25.27 -20.69
C GLU A 354 6.84 25.64 -21.68
N SER A 355 6.08 26.68 -21.34
CA SER A 355 5.06 27.22 -22.22
C SER A 355 5.75 27.94 -23.36
N CYS A 356 5.42 27.56 -24.58
CA CYS A 356 5.84 28.25 -25.79
C CYS A 356 5.45 29.72 -25.74
N THR A 357 6.42 30.63 -25.84
CA THR A 357 6.07 32.04 -26.04
C THR A 357 5.66 32.27 -27.50
N ASP A 358 4.73 33.20 -27.73
CA ASP A 358 4.32 33.55 -29.09
C ASP A 358 5.52 33.98 -29.97
N GLU A 359 6.51 34.65 -29.37
CA GLU A 359 7.74 35.07 -30.05
C GLU A 359 8.61 33.88 -30.50
N GLU A 360 8.77 32.86 -29.66
CA GLU A 360 9.53 31.65 -30.01
C GLU A 360 8.88 30.88 -31.15
N VAL A 361 7.56 30.70 -31.10
CA VAL A 361 6.81 30.00 -32.16
C VAL A 361 6.98 30.74 -33.48
N VAL A 362 6.89 32.08 -33.46
CA VAL A 362 7.12 32.90 -34.67
C VAL A 362 8.53 32.74 -35.22
N ASN A 363 9.53 32.76 -34.35
CA ASN A 363 10.93 32.57 -34.74
C ASN A 363 11.17 31.17 -35.31
N ASN A 364 10.57 30.15 -34.71
CA ASN A 364 10.72 28.76 -35.15
C ASN A 364 10.07 28.55 -36.51
N LEU A 365 8.81 28.95 -36.68
CA LEU A 365 8.04 28.79 -37.92
C LEU A 365 8.63 29.56 -39.09
N SER A 366 9.26 30.72 -38.85
CA SER A 366 9.81 31.59 -39.91
C SER A 366 11.14 31.09 -40.50
N GLY A 367 11.78 30.07 -39.92
CA GLY A 367 13.16 29.70 -40.25
C GLY A 367 13.34 28.77 -41.46
N CYS A 368 12.39 27.86 -41.71
CA CYS A 368 12.47 26.83 -42.75
C CYS A 368 11.07 26.42 -43.23
N LYS A 369 11.04 25.52 -44.20
CA LYS A 369 9.85 24.76 -44.54
C LYS A 369 9.62 23.62 -43.53
N TRP A 370 8.43 23.06 -43.55
CA TRP A 370 7.97 22.05 -42.60
C TRP A 370 7.23 20.93 -43.33
N ILE A 371 7.31 19.72 -42.82
CA ILE A 371 6.56 18.55 -43.29
C ILE A 371 5.59 18.08 -42.21
N VAL A 372 4.52 17.38 -42.60
CA VAL A 372 3.54 16.81 -41.65
C VAL A 372 4.03 15.45 -41.16
N ALA A 373 4.55 15.42 -39.93
CA ALA A 373 5.20 14.25 -39.35
C ALA A 373 4.21 13.14 -38.97
N ASN A 374 2.98 13.49 -38.58
CA ASN A 374 1.94 12.52 -38.22
C ASN A 374 0.98 12.19 -39.39
N ALA A 375 1.41 12.39 -40.64
CA ALA A 375 0.61 12.02 -41.80
C ALA A 375 0.54 10.49 -41.96
N GLU A 376 -0.67 9.94 -42.12
CA GLU A 376 -0.85 8.51 -42.43
C GLU A 376 -0.19 8.14 -43.76
N GLU A 377 0.40 6.95 -43.85
CA GLU A 377 1.07 6.48 -45.07
C GLU A 377 0.10 6.48 -46.26
N GLY A 378 0.48 7.20 -47.33
CA GLY A 378 -0.36 7.38 -48.53
C GLY A 378 -1.43 8.47 -48.42
N SER A 379 -1.47 9.21 -47.29
CA SER A 379 -2.24 10.45 -47.18
C SER A 379 -1.67 11.51 -48.11
N PHE A 380 -2.53 12.42 -48.61
CA PHE A 380 -2.07 13.55 -49.42
C PHE A 380 -1.10 14.47 -48.66
N LEU A 381 -1.13 14.45 -47.31
CA LEU A 381 -0.26 15.26 -46.46
C LEU A 381 1.21 14.84 -46.53
N THR A 382 1.51 13.56 -46.83
CA THR A 382 2.89 13.06 -46.88
C THR A 382 3.71 13.70 -48.00
N ASP A 383 3.03 14.24 -49.01
CA ASP A 383 3.64 14.86 -50.20
C ASP A 383 3.68 16.39 -50.10
N LEU A 384 3.24 16.98 -48.99
CA LEU A 384 3.14 18.43 -48.83
C LEU A 384 4.28 18.99 -47.97
N THR A 385 4.72 20.18 -48.38
CA THR A 385 5.65 21.00 -47.62
C THR A 385 4.97 22.33 -47.28
N LEU A 386 5.08 22.76 -46.03
CA LEU A 386 4.46 23.97 -45.48
C LEU A 386 5.54 25.03 -45.24
N ASP A 387 5.31 26.24 -45.73
CA ASP A 387 6.18 27.39 -45.52
C ASP A 387 5.40 28.47 -44.78
N PHE A 388 5.83 28.78 -43.56
CA PHE A 388 5.18 29.73 -42.66
C PHE A 388 5.79 31.15 -42.71
N SER A 389 6.63 31.43 -43.70
CA SER A 389 7.37 32.68 -43.78
C SER A 389 6.46 33.91 -43.91
N ASN A 390 6.87 35.00 -43.23
CA ASN A 390 6.18 36.30 -43.27
C ASN A 390 4.71 36.25 -42.83
N MET A 391 4.37 35.38 -41.85
CA MET A 391 2.98 35.18 -41.38
C MET A 391 2.02 34.66 -42.47
N ASN A 392 2.55 34.13 -43.57
CA ASN A 392 1.77 33.44 -44.60
C ASN A 392 1.92 31.94 -44.44
N ILE A 393 0.97 31.19 -44.98
CA ILE A 393 1.09 29.74 -45.17
C ILE A 393 1.17 29.51 -46.67
N HIS A 394 2.26 28.94 -47.16
CA HIS A 394 2.37 28.45 -48.52
C HIS A 394 2.51 26.94 -48.52
N VAL A 395 1.51 26.25 -49.07
CA VAL A 395 1.49 24.79 -49.17
C VAL A 395 2.03 24.40 -50.54
N ARG A 396 3.07 23.59 -50.59
CA ARG A 396 3.74 23.18 -51.82
C ARG A 396 3.63 21.68 -52.03
N ASN A 397 3.54 21.28 -53.29
CA ASN A 397 3.64 19.88 -53.71
C ASN A 397 5.11 19.50 -53.98
N PRO A 398 5.41 18.22 -54.31
CA PRO A 398 6.79 17.76 -54.56
C PRO A 398 7.47 18.44 -55.76
N ASN A 399 6.72 19.15 -56.61
CA ASN A 399 7.25 19.95 -57.72
C ASN A 399 7.45 21.42 -57.33
N GLU A 400 7.46 21.75 -56.03
CA GLU A 400 7.64 23.10 -55.48
C GLU A 400 6.57 24.12 -55.90
N THR A 401 5.46 23.64 -56.47
CA THR A 401 4.34 24.49 -56.88
C THR A 401 3.43 24.75 -55.70
N VAL A 402 3.08 26.02 -55.46
CA VAL A 402 2.09 26.40 -54.44
C VAL A 402 0.73 25.84 -54.85
N VAL A 403 0.15 25.00 -54.00
CA VAL A 403 -1.14 24.31 -54.20
C VAL A 403 -2.22 24.77 -53.22
N ASP A 404 -1.85 25.55 -52.21
CA ASP A 404 -2.76 26.34 -51.38
C ASP A 404 -1.98 27.48 -50.73
N GLU A 405 -2.68 28.54 -50.37
CA GLU A 405 -2.09 29.69 -49.69
C GLU A 405 -3.07 30.31 -48.70
N GLY A 406 -2.54 30.82 -47.60
CA GLY A 406 -3.31 31.45 -46.54
C GLY A 406 -2.40 32.28 -45.64
N ASN A 407 -2.87 32.59 -44.44
CA ASN A 407 -2.07 33.25 -43.42
C ASN A 407 -2.27 32.58 -42.06
N TRP A 408 -1.36 32.89 -41.15
CA TRP A 408 -1.45 32.43 -39.77
C TRP A 408 -1.15 33.57 -38.81
N GLU A 409 -1.75 33.49 -37.64
CA GLU A 409 -1.52 34.39 -36.52
C GLU A 409 -1.41 33.58 -35.23
N ILE A 410 -0.74 34.16 -34.23
CA ILE A 410 -0.61 33.56 -32.91
C ILE A 410 -0.93 34.60 -31.84
N GLU A 411 -1.75 34.22 -30.88
CA GLU A 411 -2.06 35.04 -29.71
C GLU A 411 -2.27 34.13 -28.49
N ASN A 412 -1.52 34.40 -27.41
CA ASN A 412 -1.61 33.69 -26.14
C ASN A 412 -1.52 32.15 -26.29
N GLY A 413 -0.56 31.65 -27.06
CA GLY A 413 -0.34 30.21 -27.27
C GLY A 413 -1.40 29.53 -28.15
N THR A 414 -2.28 30.30 -28.80
CA THR A 414 -3.25 29.80 -29.78
C THR A 414 -2.82 30.21 -31.18
N LEU A 415 -2.57 29.23 -32.05
CA LEU A 415 -2.20 29.40 -33.45
C LEU A 415 -3.45 29.32 -34.33
N THR A 416 -3.72 30.34 -35.12
CA THR A 416 -4.90 30.40 -35.99
C THR A 416 -4.48 30.34 -37.45
N PHE A 417 -5.04 29.38 -38.20
CA PHE A 417 -4.87 29.28 -39.66
C PHE A 417 -6.06 29.91 -40.38
N ASN A 418 -5.77 30.78 -41.35
CA ASN A 418 -6.76 31.61 -42.05
C ASN A 418 -6.60 31.53 -43.58
N ASP A 419 -7.69 31.78 -44.29
CA ASP A 419 -7.77 31.99 -45.75
C ASP A 419 -7.26 30.86 -46.68
N LEU A 420 -6.98 29.66 -46.15
CA LEU A 420 -6.74 28.46 -46.94
C LEU A 420 -8.02 28.01 -47.67
N SER A 421 -7.94 27.75 -48.97
CA SER A 421 -9.16 27.49 -49.77
C SER A 421 -9.07 26.27 -50.68
N MET A 422 -7.93 25.57 -50.67
CA MET A 422 -7.68 24.40 -51.51
C MET A 422 -7.33 23.18 -50.66
N VAL A 423 -6.09 22.69 -50.72
CA VAL A 423 -5.69 21.39 -50.15
C VAL A 423 -5.76 21.36 -48.62
N LEU A 424 -5.62 22.49 -47.93
CA LEU A 424 -5.70 22.59 -46.48
C LEU A 424 -6.89 23.40 -45.97
N ALA A 425 -7.94 23.59 -46.78
CA ALA A 425 -9.12 24.37 -46.38
C ALA A 425 -9.78 23.88 -45.05
N ASN A 426 -9.71 22.58 -44.76
CA ASN A 426 -10.26 22.00 -43.52
C ASN A 426 -9.41 22.28 -42.27
N TYR A 427 -8.18 22.78 -42.43
CA TYR A 427 -7.28 23.10 -41.33
C TYR A 427 -7.42 24.55 -40.82
N ILE A 428 -8.30 25.36 -41.43
CA ILE A 428 -8.65 26.69 -40.93
C ILE A 428 -9.24 26.61 -39.53
N GLY A 429 -8.76 27.45 -38.62
CA GLY A 429 -9.28 27.60 -37.27
C GLY A 429 -8.19 27.77 -36.23
N GLU A 430 -8.61 27.77 -34.97
CA GLU A 430 -7.75 27.90 -33.79
C GLU A 430 -7.17 26.54 -33.38
N TRP A 431 -5.87 26.53 -33.10
CA TRP A 431 -5.12 25.37 -32.66
C TRP A 431 -4.34 25.72 -31.39
N VAL A 432 -4.48 24.89 -30.36
CA VAL A 432 -3.74 25.02 -29.11
C VAL A 432 -2.36 24.40 -29.29
N ILE A 433 -1.30 25.11 -28.92
CA ILE A 433 0.08 24.60 -28.98
C ILE A 433 0.32 23.60 -27.85
N ILE A 434 0.81 22.41 -28.22
CA ILE A 434 1.18 21.33 -27.29
C ILE A 434 2.70 21.26 -27.11
N ASP A 435 3.47 21.45 -28.18
CA ASP A 435 4.95 21.42 -28.21
C ASP A 435 5.43 22.39 -29.30
N CYS A 436 6.54 23.10 -29.10
CA CYS A 436 7.07 24.11 -30.03
C CYS A 436 8.59 24.14 -30.11
N ARG A 437 9.24 23.00 -29.90
CA ARG A 437 10.70 22.87 -30.08
C ARG A 437 11.18 23.47 -31.40
N SER A 438 12.47 23.83 -31.42
CA SER A 438 13.07 24.55 -32.54
C SER A 438 12.92 23.83 -33.90
N ASP A 439 12.71 22.51 -33.91
CA ASP A 439 12.59 21.64 -35.07
C ASP A 439 11.24 20.92 -35.19
N ARG A 440 10.34 21.06 -34.20
CA ARG A 440 9.04 20.37 -34.16
C ARG A 440 7.96 21.24 -33.52
N LEU A 441 6.79 21.26 -34.14
CA LEU A 441 5.60 21.94 -33.60
C LEU A 441 4.43 20.94 -33.58
N GLU A 442 3.76 20.85 -32.44
CA GLU A 442 2.56 20.04 -32.24
C GLU A 442 1.40 20.93 -31.80
N ILE A 443 0.29 20.85 -32.53
CA ILE A 443 -0.89 21.67 -32.30
C ILE A 443 -2.17 20.83 -32.31
N LYS A 444 -3.17 21.23 -31.52
CA LYS A 444 -4.43 20.46 -31.34
C LYS A 444 -5.68 21.31 -31.46
N ARG A 445 -6.72 20.75 -32.09
CA ARG A 445 -8.05 21.33 -32.26
C ARG A 445 -9.12 20.26 -32.01
N GLY A 446 -9.79 20.30 -30.87
CA GLY A 446 -10.70 19.23 -30.45
C GLY A 446 -9.92 17.92 -30.27
N GLU A 447 -10.32 16.85 -30.98
CA GLU A 447 -9.60 15.57 -31.01
C GLU A 447 -8.50 15.50 -32.09
N GLU A 448 -8.41 16.52 -32.96
CA GLU A 448 -7.47 16.53 -34.08
C GLU A 448 -6.10 17.06 -33.63
N VAL A 449 -5.03 16.33 -33.96
CA VAL A 449 -3.64 16.72 -33.69
C VAL A 449 -2.89 16.84 -35.01
N LEU A 450 -2.15 17.94 -35.18
CA LEU A 450 -1.23 18.15 -36.29
C LEU A 450 0.19 18.28 -35.75
N VAL A 451 1.09 17.40 -36.21
CA VAL A 451 2.51 17.44 -35.88
C VAL A 451 3.27 17.81 -37.14
N ILE A 452 4.08 18.86 -37.06
CA ILE A 452 4.97 19.28 -38.14
C ILE A 452 6.42 19.31 -37.68
N GLU A 453 7.33 18.95 -38.58
CA GLU A 453 8.77 18.92 -38.34
C GLU A 453 9.50 19.74 -39.41
N LYS A 454 10.59 20.39 -39.03
CA LYS A 454 11.38 21.22 -39.95
C LYS A 454 12.00 20.38 -41.05
N ASP A 455 11.84 20.87 -42.27
CA ASP A 455 12.50 20.40 -43.48
C ASP A 455 13.39 21.52 -44.01
N CYS A 456 14.63 21.54 -43.50
CA CYS A 456 15.66 22.52 -43.83
C CYS A 456 16.70 21.92 -44.79
N ASP A 457 16.27 21.45 -45.97
CA ASP A 457 17.18 21.01 -47.03
C ASP A 457 18.04 22.15 -47.64
#